data_AF-A0A1Q7Y3A8-F1
#
_entry.id   AF-A0A1Q7Y3A8-F1
#
_cell.length_a   1.000
_cell.length_b   1.000
_cell.length_c   1.000
_cell.angle_alpha   90.00
_cell.angle_beta   90.00
_cell.angle_gamma   90.00
#
_symmetry.space_group_name_H-M   'P 1'
#
loop_
_entity.id
_entity.type
_entity.pdbx_description
1 polymer ?
#
loop_
_entity_poly.entity_id
_entity_poly.type
_entity_poly.pdbx_seq_one_letter_code
_entity_poly.pdbx_strand_id
1 'polypeptide(L)'
;MTLDVCVRALSAPAAAVIEEMTYTITPVSVNVQAGIVVGEITGMRVVERVAKSTGGTVSPARLTGTLTLTNTSASQSVRLVAGKIQYLDDQWQPIELDGSRTEATFAFTTYGSERLDPGQQAVVQAVDVVFPAEALKAKKLKGLRLKIAYILSPYREEAISFAVSLDRRPTSS
;
A
#
# COMPACT_ATOMS: atom_id res chain seq x y z
N MET A 1 -32.38 6.42 59.02
CA MET A 1 -31.61 7.54 58.44
C MET A 1 -30.57 6.91 57.53
N THR A 2 -30.91 6.77 56.25
CA THR A 2 -30.14 5.97 55.30
C THR A 2 -29.47 6.93 54.33
N LEU A 3 -28.14 6.84 54.25
CA LEU A 3 -27.25 7.64 53.42
C LEU A 3 -27.43 7.28 51.95
N ASP A 4 -27.75 8.27 51.12
CA ASP A 4 -27.70 8.12 49.66
C ASP A 4 -26.36 8.67 49.15
N VAL A 5 -25.48 7.74 48.76
CA VAL A 5 -24.20 8.03 48.12
C VAL A 5 -24.46 8.14 46.62
N CYS A 6 -24.46 9.36 46.08
CA CYS A 6 -24.44 9.57 44.64
C CYS A 6 -23.06 9.16 44.07
N VAL A 7 -22.99 7.96 43.48
CA VAL A 7 -21.91 7.59 42.57
C VAL A 7 -22.16 8.29 41.24
N ARG A 8 -21.36 9.33 40.93
CA ARG A 8 -21.25 9.86 39.57
C ARG A 8 -20.59 8.78 38.71
N ALA A 9 -21.39 8.08 37.92
CA ALA A 9 -20.87 7.23 36.85
C ALA A 9 -20.09 8.11 35.86
N LEU A 10 -18.79 7.88 35.73
CA LEU A 10 -17.98 8.43 34.65
C LEU A 10 -18.54 7.88 33.33
N SER A 11 -19.19 8.75 32.56
CA SER A 11 -19.65 8.41 31.21
C SER A 11 -18.42 8.13 30.35
N ALA A 12 -18.33 6.92 29.81
CA ALA A 12 -17.32 6.57 28.83
C ALA A 12 -17.50 7.45 27.58
N PRO A 13 -16.42 7.98 26.97
CA PRO A 13 -16.55 8.78 25.77
C PRO A 13 -17.24 7.95 24.68
N ALA A 14 -18.28 8.51 24.06
CA ALA A 14 -18.97 7.89 22.94
C ALA A 14 -17.94 7.56 21.84
N ALA A 15 -17.98 6.33 21.32
CA ALA A 15 -17.10 5.91 20.25
C ALA A 15 -17.26 6.88 19.06
N ALA A 16 -16.17 7.53 18.66
CA ALA A 16 -16.19 8.45 17.53
C ALA A 16 -16.65 7.69 16.27
N VAL A 17 -17.64 8.22 15.57
CA VAL A 17 -18.07 7.66 14.28
C VAL A 17 -16.89 7.73 13.31
N ILE A 18 -16.45 6.60 12.78
CA ILE A 18 -15.34 6.52 11.83
C ILE A 18 -15.90 6.54 10.41
N GLU A 19 -15.37 7.42 9.57
CA GLU A 19 -15.63 7.47 8.14
C GLU A 19 -14.41 6.94 7.39
N GLU A 20 -14.66 6.13 6.35
CA GLU A 20 -13.64 5.64 5.44
C GLU A 20 -13.63 6.50 4.19
N MET A 21 -12.46 7.03 3.85
CA MET A 21 -12.26 7.94 2.75
C MET A 21 -11.34 7.29 1.71
N THR A 22 -11.78 7.27 0.45
CA THR A 22 -11.05 6.61 -0.64
C THR A 22 -10.55 7.62 -1.67
N TYR A 23 -9.25 7.55 -1.97
CA TYR A 23 -8.61 8.29 -3.07
C TYR A 23 -8.32 7.32 -4.21
N THR A 24 -8.74 7.69 -5.43
CA THR A 24 -8.43 6.91 -6.63
C THR A 24 -7.04 7.24 -7.12
N ILE A 25 -6.30 6.23 -7.58
CA ILE A 25 -4.99 6.38 -8.21
C ILE A 25 -5.14 6.24 -9.72
N THR A 26 -4.57 7.19 -10.46
CA THR A 26 -4.43 7.14 -11.92
C THR A 26 -2.95 7.01 -12.27
N PRO A 27 -2.54 6.07 -13.14
CA PRO A 27 -3.39 5.13 -13.88
C PRO A 27 -3.95 4.00 -13.00
N VAL A 28 -5.08 3.43 -13.41
CA VAL A 28 -5.77 2.32 -12.69
C VAL A 28 -5.06 0.98 -12.81
N SER A 29 -4.17 0.85 -13.80
CA SER A 29 -3.25 -0.26 -13.94
C SER A 29 -1.90 0.17 -14.52
N VAL A 30 -0.84 -0.57 -14.16
CA VAL A 30 0.53 -0.34 -14.61
C VAL A 30 1.22 -1.67 -14.84
N ASN A 31 1.79 -1.85 -16.04
CA ASN A 31 2.67 -2.98 -16.32
C ASN A 31 4.01 -2.79 -15.61
N VAL A 32 4.53 -3.88 -15.02
CA VAL A 32 5.79 -3.90 -14.29
C VAL A 32 6.72 -4.96 -14.87
N GLN A 33 8.00 -4.62 -14.96
CA GLN A 33 9.04 -5.53 -15.42
C GLN A 33 10.30 -5.36 -14.56
N ALA A 34 10.61 -6.40 -13.79
CA ALA A 34 11.82 -6.57 -12.98
C ALA A 34 12.60 -7.76 -13.54
N GLY A 35 13.41 -7.50 -14.57
CA GLY A 35 14.26 -8.51 -15.20
C GLY A 35 13.39 -9.56 -15.90
N ILE A 36 13.45 -10.79 -15.39
CA ILE A 36 12.64 -11.93 -15.88
C ILE A 36 11.29 -12.07 -15.15
N VAL A 37 10.99 -11.19 -14.20
CA VAL A 37 9.70 -11.14 -13.51
C VAL A 37 8.88 -10.00 -14.11
N VAL A 38 7.75 -10.31 -14.73
CA VAL A 38 6.84 -9.34 -15.36
C VAL A 38 5.45 -9.43 -14.75
N GLY A 39 4.65 -8.38 -14.89
CA GLY A 39 3.25 -8.45 -14.50
C GLY A 39 2.56 -7.10 -14.50
N GLU A 40 1.54 -6.94 -13.66
CA GLU A 40 0.71 -5.75 -13.61
C GLU A 40 0.30 -5.44 -12.17
N ILE A 41 0.31 -4.16 -11.79
CA ILE A 41 -0.38 -3.68 -10.60
C ILE A 41 -1.71 -3.05 -10.99
N THR A 42 -2.80 -3.49 -10.37
CA THR A 42 -4.17 -3.06 -10.70
C THR A 42 -4.94 -2.65 -9.44
N GLY A 43 -6.03 -1.91 -9.64
CA GLY A 43 -7.01 -1.62 -8.58
C GLY A 43 -6.46 -0.77 -7.44
N MET A 44 -5.39 -0.01 -7.72
CA MET A 44 -4.72 0.83 -6.73
C MET A 44 -5.66 1.91 -6.18
N ARG A 45 -5.71 2.04 -4.86
CA ARG A 45 -6.42 3.12 -4.16
C ARG A 45 -5.75 3.43 -2.84
N VAL A 46 -5.98 4.63 -2.32
CA VAL A 46 -5.59 4.98 -0.94
C VAL A 46 -6.83 5.02 -0.08
N VAL A 47 -6.79 4.33 1.06
CA VAL A 47 -7.86 4.29 2.05
C VAL A 47 -7.39 5.00 3.32
N GLU A 48 -8.12 6.00 3.75
CA GLU A 48 -7.88 6.76 4.98
C GLU A 48 -9.08 6.60 5.92
N ARG A 49 -8.83 6.39 7.21
CA ARG A 49 -9.90 6.33 8.22
C ARG A 49 -9.87 7.61 9.04
N VAL A 50 -10.97 8.36 9.04
CA VAL A 50 -11.09 9.66 9.73
C VAL A 50 -12.22 9.64 10.74
N ALA A 51 -12.07 10.35 11.84
CA ALA A 51 -13.12 10.49 12.84
C ALA A 51 -14.11 11.56 12.37
N LYS A 52 -15.35 11.17 12.10
CA LYS A 52 -16.42 12.04 11.60
C LYS A 52 -16.69 13.25 12.50
N SER A 53 -16.46 13.11 13.81
CA SER A 53 -16.70 14.17 14.79
C SER A 53 -15.64 15.27 14.82
N THR A 54 -14.42 14.98 14.35
CA THR A 54 -13.27 15.91 14.45
C THR A 54 -12.54 16.12 13.13
N GLY A 55 -12.81 15.29 12.12
CA GLY A 55 -12.03 15.21 10.88
C GLY A 55 -10.61 14.67 11.08
N GLY A 56 -10.24 14.27 12.29
CA GLY A 56 -8.90 13.79 12.61
C GLY A 56 -8.64 12.37 12.07
N THR A 57 -7.43 12.12 11.57
CA THR A 57 -6.98 10.80 11.12
C THR A 57 -6.98 9.80 12.29
N VAL A 58 -7.66 8.66 12.11
CA VAL A 58 -7.79 7.59 13.12
C VAL A 58 -6.64 6.59 13.01
N SER A 59 -6.17 6.34 11.80
CA SER A 59 -5.04 5.47 11.49
C SER A 59 -4.30 5.96 10.24
N PRO A 60 -3.00 5.67 10.08
CA PRO A 60 -2.29 6.00 8.85
C PRO A 60 -3.04 5.49 7.62
N ALA A 61 -3.08 6.30 6.56
CA ALA A 61 -3.67 5.89 5.30
C ALA A 61 -2.94 4.66 4.73
N ARG A 62 -3.62 3.87 3.91
CA ARG A 62 -3.05 2.67 3.30
C ARG A 62 -3.22 2.66 1.79
N LEU A 63 -2.15 2.33 1.08
CA LEU A 63 -2.21 1.98 -0.35
C LEU A 63 -2.63 0.52 -0.46
N THR A 64 -3.75 0.28 -1.13
CA THR A 64 -4.20 -1.06 -1.47
C THR A 64 -4.20 -1.28 -2.97
N GLY A 65 -4.02 -2.53 -3.41
CA GLY A 65 -4.04 -2.93 -4.82
C GLY A 65 -3.74 -4.41 -5.00
N THR A 66 -3.67 -4.86 -6.25
CA THR A 66 -3.33 -6.25 -6.59
C THR A 66 -2.16 -6.27 -7.54
N LEU A 67 -1.10 -6.98 -7.17
CA LEU A 67 0.08 -7.22 -8.00
C LEU A 67 0.02 -8.64 -8.56
N THR A 68 -0.02 -8.76 -9.89
CA THR A 68 0.13 -10.03 -10.59
C THR A 68 1.56 -10.15 -11.10
N LEU A 69 2.19 -11.32 -10.99
CA LEU A 69 3.57 -11.55 -11.45
C LEU A 69 3.73 -12.92 -12.10
N THR A 70 4.51 -12.97 -13.18
CA THR A 70 4.88 -14.17 -13.93
C THR A 70 6.38 -14.16 -14.20
N ASN A 71 6.97 -15.35 -14.27
CA ASN A 71 8.35 -15.53 -14.70
C ASN A 71 8.41 -15.78 -16.22
N THR A 72 9.15 -14.97 -16.95
CA THR A 72 9.32 -15.05 -18.41
C THR A 72 10.50 -15.92 -18.84
N SER A 73 11.31 -16.41 -17.90
CA SER A 73 12.42 -17.31 -18.23
C SER A 73 11.89 -18.66 -18.70
N ALA A 74 12.48 -19.20 -19.77
CA ALA A 74 12.15 -20.52 -20.29
C ALA A 74 12.76 -21.66 -19.46
N SER A 75 13.74 -21.38 -18.60
CA SER A 75 14.55 -22.42 -17.95
C SER A 75 14.92 -22.15 -16.49
N GLN A 76 14.69 -20.95 -15.99
CA GLN A 76 15.10 -20.57 -14.63
C GLN A 76 13.87 -20.33 -13.76
N SER A 77 13.85 -20.89 -12.56
CA SER A 77 12.86 -20.56 -11.55
C SER A 77 13.31 -19.36 -10.71
N VAL A 78 12.34 -18.56 -10.27
CA VAL A 78 12.57 -17.42 -9.38
C VAL A 78 11.91 -17.67 -8.04
N ARG A 79 12.58 -17.30 -6.94
CA ARG A 79 11.94 -17.18 -5.64
C ARG A 79 11.75 -15.72 -5.24
N LEU A 80 10.52 -15.24 -5.17
CA LEU A 80 10.19 -13.91 -4.66
C LEU A 80 10.49 -13.84 -3.16
N VAL A 81 11.05 -12.72 -2.72
CA VAL A 81 11.47 -12.49 -1.33
C VAL A 81 10.61 -11.40 -0.69
N ALA A 82 10.54 -10.22 -1.31
CA ALA A 82 9.78 -9.09 -0.78
C ALA A 82 9.41 -8.12 -1.90
N GLY A 83 8.25 -7.48 -1.74
CA GLY A 83 7.88 -6.30 -2.51
C GLY A 83 7.99 -5.06 -1.64
N LYS A 84 8.44 -3.94 -2.22
CA LYS A 84 8.49 -2.65 -1.52
C LYS A 84 7.92 -1.54 -2.38
N ILE A 85 7.24 -0.59 -1.75
CA ILE A 85 6.75 0.64 -2.38
C ILE A 85 7.49 1.82 -1.78
N GLN A 86 8.09 2.64 -2.65
CA GLN A 86 8.52 4.00 -2.32
C GLN A 86 7.54 5.00 -2.94
N TYR A 87 7.19 6.02 -2.18
CA TYR A 87 6.38 7.15 -2.62
C TYR A 87 7.32 8.26 -3.06
N LEU A 88 7.08 8.84 -4.23
CA LEU A 88 8.00 9.81 -4.83
C LEU A 88 7.34 11.17 -4.98
N ASP A 89 8.05 12.21 -4.54
CA ASP A 89 7.61 13.60 -4.62
C ASP A 89 7.76 14.19 -6.03
N ASP A 90 7.43 15.47 -6.18
CA ASP A 90 7.52 16.20 -7.44
C ASP A 90 8.94 16.28 -8.02
N GLN A 91 9.97 16.01 -7.22
CA GLN A 91 11.37 15.88 -7.63
C GLN A 91 11.82 14.41 -7.81
N TRP A 92 10.89 13.45 -7.79
CA TRP A 92 11.15 12.00 -7.81
C TRP A 92 12.01 11.51 -6.62
N GLN A 93 12.01 12.25 -5.51
CA GLN A 93 12.70 11.87 -4.28
C GLN A 93 11.75 11.10 -3.34
N PRO A 94 12.27 10.19 -2.50
CA PRO A 94 11.45 9.45 -1.55
C PRO A 94 10.75 10.37 -0.54
N ILE A 95 9.44 10.17 -0.38
CA ILE A 95 8.65 10.77 0.70
C ILE A 95 8.77 9.87 1.93
N GLU A 96 9.11 10.44 3.08
CA GLU A 96 9.19 9.70 4.33
C GLU A 96 7.81 9.21 4.79
N LEU A 97 7.79 7.98 5.29
CA LEU A 97 6.73 7.37 6.05
C LEU A 97 6.88 7.74 7.52
N ASP A 98 5.79 7.62 8.28
CA ASP A 98 5.83 7.76 9.73
C ASP A 98 6.93 6.86 10.35
N GLY A 99 7.77 7.47 11.19
CA GLY A 99 8.92 6.83 11.80
C GLY A 99 10.17 6.78 10.92
N SER A 100 10.35 7.76 10.01
CA SER A 100 11.57 7.96 9.18
C SER A 100 11.92 6.81 8.24
N ARG A 101 10.96 5.96 7.89
CA ARG A 101 11.15 4.92 6.86
C ARG A 101 10.87 5.51 5.50
N THR A 102 11.60 5.12 4.47
CA THR A 102 11.35 5.59 3.09
C THR A 102 10.66 4.55 2.21
N GLU A 103 10.42 3.34 2.71
CA GLU A 103 9.85 2.23 1.95
C GLU A 103 8.82 1.47 2.79
N ALA A 104 7.70 1.12 2.17
CA ALA A 104 6.69 0.26 2.75
C ALA A 104 6.82 -1.15 2.16
N THR A 105 7.09 -2.15 3.00
CA THR A 105 7.35 -3.53 2.57
C THR A 105 6.09 -4.38 2.69
N PHE A 106 5.87 -5.27 1.72
CA PHE A 106 4.88 -6.34 1.78
C PHE A 106 5.53 -7.68 1.43
N ALA A 107 5.04 -8.74 2.06
CA ALA A 107 5.54 -10.10 1.85
C ALA A 107 4.65 -10.84 0.84
N PHE A 108 5.25 -11.82 0.16
CA PHE A 108 4.52 -12.77 -0.68
C PHE A 108 4.00 -13.90 0.21
N THR A 109 2.80 -13.73 0.74
CA THR A 109 2.26 -14.56 1.84
C THR A 109 1.36 -15.69 1.39
N THR A 110 0.89 -15.66 0.14
CA THR A 110 0.04 -16.72 -0.40
C THR A 110 0.91 -17.97 -0.62
N TYR A 111 0.48 -19.12 -0.13
CA TYR A 111 1.26 -20.35 -0.28
C TYR A 111 1.53 -20.65 -1.76
N GLY A 112 2.81 -20.78 -2.14
CA GLY A 112 3.24 -20.98 -3.53
C GLY A 112 3.42 -19.69 -4.35
N SER A 113 3.08 -18.52 -3.80
CA SER A 113 3.31 -17.22 -4.44
C SER A 113 4.77 -16.80 -4.44
N GLU A 114 5.57 -17.36 -3.55
CA GLU A 114 6.98 -17.07 -3.44
C GLU A 114 7.81 -17.75 -4.52
N ARG A 115 7.27 -18.73 -5.26
CA ARG A 115 7.98 -19.44 -6.33
C ARG A 115 7.29 -19.21 -7.67
N LEU A 116 8.07 -18.78 -8.65
CA LEU A 116 7.66 -18.63 -10.05
C LEU A 116 8.50 -19.55 -10.93
N ASP A 117 7.93 -20.67 -11.33
CA ASP A 117 8.54 -21.60 -12.29
C ASP A 117 8.31 -21.16 -13.75
N PRO A 118 9.19 -21.56 -14.69
CA PRO A 118 8.98 -21.36 -16.13
C PRO A 118 7.60 -21.85 -16.57
N GLY A 119 6.83 -20.98 -17.24
CA GLY A 119 5.50 -21.32 -17.77
C GLY A 119 4.39 -21.46 -16.71
N GLN A 120 4.67 -21.18 -15.45
CA GLN A 120 3.65 -21.17 -14.39
C GLN A 120 2.64 -20.04 -14.62
N GLN A 121 1.41 -20.24 -14.13
CA GLN A 121 0.41 -19.19 -14.05
C GLN A 121 0.89 -18.01 -13.19
N ALA A 122 0.35 -16.83 -13.50
CA ALA A 122 0.64 -15.62 -12.75
C ALA A 122 0.27 -15.80 -11.27
N VAL A 123 1.17 -15.40 -10.38
CA VAL A 123 0.92 -15.28 -8.95
C VAL A 123 0.19 -13.98 -8.69
N VAL A 124 -0.79 -14.01 -7.79
CA VAL A 124 -1.56 -12.84 -7.37
C VAL A 124 -1.21 -12.52 -5.91
N GLN A 125 -0.75 -11.28 -5.69
CA GLN A 125 -0.40 -10.77 -4.36
C GLN A 125 -1.20 -9.51 -4.05
N ALA A 126 -1.84 -9.49 -2.88
CA ALA A 126 -2.44 -8.28 -2.35
C ALA A 126 -1.33 -7.30 -1.92
N VAL A 127 -1.42 -6.06 -2.39
CA VAL A 127 -0.63 -4.94 -1.88
C VAL A 127 -1.47 -4.24 -0.85
N ASP A 128 -0.97 -4.15 0.38
CA ASP A 128 -1.61 -3.40 1.45
C ASP A 128 -0.53 -2.84 2.38
N VAL A 129 -0.16 -1.59 2.14
CA VAL A 129 1.01 -0.93 2.75
C VAL A 129 0.67 0.46 3.25
N VAL A 130 1.44 0.96 4.23
CA VAL A 130 1.25 2.31 4.79
C VAL A 130 1.52 3.37 3.73
N PHE A 131 0.64 4.36 3.65
CA PHE A 131 0.71 5.51 2.76
C PHE A 131 1.08 6.77 3.56
N PRO A 132 2.06 7.58 3.13
CA PRO A 132 2.50 8.76 3.88
C PRO A 132 1.46 9.87 3.84
N ALA A 133 1.18 10.47 5.00
CA ALA A 133 0.23 11.58 5.10
C ALA A 133 0.65 12.79 4.24
N GLU A 134 1.95 13.03 4.08
CA GLU A 134 2.48 14.10 3.23
C GLU A 134 2.04 13.96 1.77
N ALA A 135 1.95 12.72 1.26
CA ALA A 135 1.57 12.45 -0.12
C ALA A 135 0.07 12.65 -0.40
N LEU A 136 -0.77 12.76 0.63
CA LEU A 136 -2.19 13.12 0.49
C LEU A 136 -2.38 14.62 0.21
N LYS A 137 -1.37 15.45 0.49
CA LYS A 137 -1.43 16.88 0.20
C LYS A 137 -1.37 17.10 -1.31
N ALA A 138 -2.09 18.12 -1.77
CA ALA A 138 -2.21 18.42 -3.19
C ALA A 138 -0.82 18.55 -3.85
N LYS A 139 -0.63 17.82 -4.96
CA LYS A 139 0.58 17.82 -5.80
C LYS A 139 1.85 17.30 -5.12
N LYS A 140 1.76 16.67 -3.94
CA LYS A 140 2.94 16.09 -3.26
C LYS A 140 3.33 14.72 -3.78
N LEU A 141 2.40 13.92 -4.30
CA LEU A 141 2.73 12.65 -4.93
C LEU A 141 2.89 12.82 -6.44
N LYS A 142 4.05 12.38 -6.97
CA LYS A 142 4.32 12.33 -8.42
C LYS A 142 4.32 10.92 -8.98
N GLY A 143 4.78 9.97 -8.18
CA GLY A 143 5.07 8.62 -8.64
C GLY A 143 5.18 7.61 -7.52
N LEU A 144 5.13 6.34 -7.90
CA LEU A 144 5.48 5.21 -7.06
C LEU A 144 6.72 4.53 -7.63
N ARG A 145 7.54 3.95 -6.77
CA ARG A 145 8.57 2.98 -7.18
C ARG A 145 8.31 1.65 -6.49
N LEU A 146 7.99 0.66 -7.31
CA LEU A 146 7.88 -0.73 -6.90
C LEU A 146 9.27 -1.36 -6.97
N LYS A 147 9.72 -1.93 -5.86
CA LYS A 147 10.91 -2.78 -5.81
C LYS A 147 10.50 -4.23 -5.61
N ILE A 148 11.09 -5.13 -6.40
CA ILE A 148 10.89 -6.56 -6.26
C ILE A 148 12.25 -7.19 -5.95
N ALA A 149 12.34 -7.79 -4.77
CA ALA A 149 13.46 -8.59 -4.33
C ALA A 149 13.19 -10.07 -4.64
N TYR A 150 14.12 -10.73 -5.33
CA TYR A 150 13.96 -12.12 -5.72
C TYR A 150 15.31 -12.86 -5.84
N ILE A 151 15.29 -14.18 -5.72
CA ILE A 151 16.46 -15.05 -5.81
C ILE A 151 16.46 -15.73 -7.18
N LEU A 152 17.48 -15.42 -7.98
CA LEU A 152 17.81 -16.06 -9.26
C LEU A 152 19.28 -16.56 -9.25
N SER A 153 19.88 -16.71 -8.07
CA SER A 153 21.31 -17.04 -7.85
C SER A 153 22.26 -16.27 -8.78
N PRO A 154 22.63 -15.01 -8.44
CA PRO A 154 22.51 -14.38 -7.12
C PRO A 154 21.13 -13.73 -6.84
N TYR A 155 20.96 -13.27 -5.60
CA TYR A 155 19.87 -12.38 -5.20
C TYR A 155 19.86 -11.11 -6.07
N ARG A 156 18.66 -10.67 -6.44
CA ARG A 156 18.42 -9.44 -7.21
C ARG A 156 17.37 -8.60 -6.50
N GLU A 157 17.57 -7.29 -6.53
CA GLU A 157 16.55 -6.31 -6.20
C GLU A 157 16.44 -5.37 -7.40
N GLU A 158 15.25 -5.30 -7.99
CA GLU A 158 14.99 -4.46 -9.15
C GLU A 158 13.85 -3.49 -8.87
N ALA A 159 13.93 -2.31 -9.47
CA ALA A 159 13.03 -1.21 -9.20
C ALA A 159 12.42 -0.64 -10.48
N ILE A 160 11.10 -0.45 -10.48
CA ILE A 160 10.36 0.23 -11.54
C ILE A 160 9.68 1.44 -10.94
N SER A 161 9.87 2.61 -11.54
CA SER A 161 9.20 3.85 -11.14
C SER A 161 8.16 4.22 -12.18
N PHE A 162 6.97 4.64 -11.75
CA PHE A 162 5.89 5.05 -12.63
C PHE A 162 5.13 6.24 -12.05
N ALA A 163 4.68 7.13 -12.92
CA ALA A 163 3.95 8.32 -12.52
C ALA A 163 2.54 7.95 -12.06
N VAL A 164 2.07 8.61 -11.00
CA VAL A 164 0.71 8.48 -10.50
C VAL A 164 0.12 9.82 -10.13
N SER A 165 -1.20 9.88 -10.06
CA SER A 165 -1.95 11.02 -9.52
C SER A 165 -3.05 10.52 -8.59
N LEU A 166 -3.37 11.33 -7.59
CA LEU A 166 -4.43 11.06 -6.62
C LEU A 166 -5.60 12.00 -6.88
N ASP A 167 -6.79 11.41 -6.99
CA ASP A 167 -8.04 12.15 -7.00
C ASP A 167 -8.86 11.76 -5.78
N ARG A 168 -9.22 12.77 -4.98
CA ARG A 168 -10.13 12.60 -3.85
C ARG A 168 -11.54 12.40 -4.40
N ARG A 169 -12.12 11.22 -4.20
CA ARG A 169 -13.54 11.02 -4.45
C ARG A 169 -14.31 11.30 -3.16
N PRO A 170 -15.31 12.20 -3.14
CA PRO A 170 -16.24 12.25 -2.02
C PRO A 170 -17.02 10.93 -2.00
N THR A 171 -16.98 10.23 -0.87
CA THR A 171 -17.89 9.13 -0.56
C THR A 171 -19.29 9.72 -0.45
N SER A 172 -20.10 9.60 -1.51
CA SER A 172 -21.52 9.91 -1.42
C SER A 172 -22.13 8.98 -0.35
N SER A 173 -22.57 9.59 0.75
CA SER A 173 -23.40 8.93 1.76
C SER A 173 -24.76 8.54 1.18
#